data_AF-A0A959TBY8-F1
#
_entry.id   AF-A0A959TBY8-F1
#
_cell.length_a   1.000
_cell.length_b   1.000
_cell.length_c   1.000
_cell.angle_alpha   90.00
_cell.angle_beta   90.00
_cell.angle_gamma   90.00
#
_symmetry.space_group_name_H-M   'P 1'
#
loop_
_entity.id
_entity.type
_entity.pdbx_description
1 polymer ?
#
loop_
_entity_poly.entity_id
_entity_poly.type
_entity_poly.pdbx_seq_one_letter_code
_entity_poly.pdbx_strand_id
1 'polypeptide(L)'
;MQQEIERAWEDRTLLKDPAIVRAIEHTIELLDKGEVRVAEPMDGFAEGEGRWKVNDWVKKAVILYFPIRGMETLHAGPLEFHDKMRLKTGYAELGVRVVPHAVARYGAYLARGVIMMPSYVNIGAYVDSGTMV
;
A
#
# COMPACT_ATOMS: atom_id res chain seq x y z
N MET A 1 10.20 -6.95 -12.14
CA MET A 1 9.17 -6.78 -11.10
C MET A 1 7.96 -7.68 -11.31
N GLN A 2 7.01 -7.42 -12.22
CA GLN A 2 5.79 -8.26 -12.34
C GLN A 2 6.08 -9.78 -12.48
N GLN A 3 6.98 -10.17 -13.39
CA GLN A 3 7.36 -11.57 -13.58
C GLN A 3 7.97 -12.20 -12.32
N GLU A 4 8.71 -11.42 -11.50
CA GLU A 4 9.29 -11.91 -10.24
C GLU A 4 8.20 -12.17 -9.20
N ILE A 5 7.21 -11.27 -9.12
CA ILE A 5 6.05 -11.44 -8.23
C ILE A 5 5.23 -12.66 -8.64
N GLU A 6 4.97 -12.84 -9.94
CA GLU A 6 4.23 -14.00 -10.45
C GLU A 6 4.98 -15.31 -10.20
N ARG A 7 6.30 -15.33 -10.41
CA ARG A 7 7.13 -16.50 -10.07
C ARG A 7 7.09 -16.83 -8.59
N ALA A 8 7.23 -15.83 -7.71
CA ALA A 8 7.17 -16.02 -6.26
C ALA A 8 5.77 -16.39 -5.76
N TRP A 9 4.72 -16.02 -6.51
CA TRP A 9 3.36 -16.43 -6.24
C TRP A 9 3.16 -17.93 -6.47
N GLU A 10 3.67 -18.45 -7.60
CA GLU A 10 3.61 -19.87 -7.94
C GLU A 10 4.56 -20.70 -7.05
N ASP A 11 5.73 -20.17 -6.69
CA ASP A 11 6.71 -20.82 -5.83
C ASP A 11 7.13 -19.94 -4.64
N ARG A 12 6.51 -20.17 -3.49
CA ARG A 12 6.79 -19.42 -2.25
C ARG A 12 8.18 -19.71 -1.67
N THR A 13 8.89 -20.74 -2.11
CA THR A 13 10.27 -20.98 -1.63
C THR A 13 11.21 -19.87 -2.08
N LEU A 14 10.87 -19.18 -3.17
CA LEU A 14 11.59 -18.02 -3.71
C LEU A 14 11.55 -16.79 -2.80
N LEU A 15 10.71 -16.76 -1.76
CA LEU A 15 10.71 -15.67 -0.77
C LEU A 15 12.01 -15.62 0.07
N LYS A 16 12.89 -16.60 -0.07
CA LYS A 16 14.25 -16.58 0.50
C LYS A 16 15.28 -15.90 -0.40
N ASP A 17 14.95 -15.65 -1.68
CA ASP A 17 15.83 -14.98 -2.63
C ASP A 17 15.81 -13.46 -2.38
N PRO A 18 16.95 -12.84 -2.05
CA PRO A 18 17.04 -11.40 -1.84
C PRO A 18 16.56 -10.56 -3.03
N ALA A 19 16.68 -11.05 -4.27
CA ALA A 19 16.19 -10.34 -5.46
C ALA A 19 14.66 -10.31 -5.49
N ILE A 20 14.01 -11.42 -5.17
CA ILE A 20 12.54 -11.52 -5.09
C ILE A 20 12.01 -10.64 -3.95
N VAL A 21 12.65 -10.69 -2.78
CA VAL A 21 12.29 -9.84 -1.63
C VAL A 21 12.35 -8.36 -2.03
N ARG A 22 13.45 -7.91 -2.67
CA ARG A 22 13.58 -6.52 -3.15
C ARG A 22 12.50 -6.16 -4.17
N ALA A 23 12.13 -7.07 -5.07
CA ALA A 23 11.07 -6.82 -6.04
C ALA A 23 9.70 -6.62 -5.38
N ILE A 24 9.39 -7.43 -4.35
CA ILE A 24 8.16 -7.28 -3.55
C ILE A 24 8.18 -5.95 -2.80
N GLU A 25 9.25 -5.66 -2.06
CA GLU A 25 9.39 -4.41 -1.29
C GLU A 25 9.29 -3.16 -2.16
N HIS A 26 9.94 -3.18 -3.33
CA HIS A 26 9.86 -2.09 -4.29
C HIS A 26 8.45 -1.93 -4.86
N THR A 27 7.69 -3.02 -5.07
CA THR A 27 6.28 -2.91 -5.47
C THR A 27 5.44 -2.20 -4.39
N ILE A 28 5.68 -2.48 -3.11
CA ILE A 28 4.98 -1.80 -2.00
C ILE A 28 5.39 -0.33 -1.91
N GLU A 29 6.65 -0.01 -2.19
CA GLU A 29 7.11 1.38 -2.27
C GLU A 29 6.39 2.15 -3.39
N LEU A 30 6.29 1.56 -4.59
CA LEU A 30 5.57 2.17 -5.71
C LEU A 30 4.07 2.34 -5.41
N LEU A 31 3.46 1.40 -4.67
CA LEU A 31 2.09 1.56 -4.14
C LEU A 31 2.00 2.72 -3.15
N ASP A 32 2.95 2.85 -2.23
CA ASP A 32 2.97 3.93 -1.23
C ASP A 32 3.08 5.31 -1.88
N LYS A 33 3.79 5.39 -3.01
CA LYS A 33 4.00 6.58 -3.84
C LYS A 33 2.90 6.83 -4.88
N GLY A 34 2.00 5.86 -5.09
CA GLY A 34 0.93 5.96 -6.09
C GLY A 34 1.40 5.78 -7.53
N GLU A 35 2.65 5.35 -7.75
CA GLU A 35 3.21 5.09 -9.08
C GLU A 35 2.62 3.82 -9.72
N VAL A 36 2.15 2.89 -8.89
CA VAL A 36 1.30 1.76 -9.30
C VAL A 36 0.08 1.71 -8.41
N ARG A 37 -1.03 1.18 -8.95
CA ARG A 37 -2.29 1.01 -8.21
C ARG A 37 -2.91 -0.36 -8.47
N VAL A 38 -3.59 -0.88 -7.46
CA VAL A 38 -4.22 -2.22 -7.48
C VAL A 38 -5.28 -2.35 -8.58
N ALA A 39 -6.01 -1.27 -8.85
CA ALA A 39 -6.94 -1.19 -9.97
C ALA A 39 -6.92 0.23 -10.52
N GLU A 40 -7.04 0.37 -11.84
CA GLU A 40 -7.02 1.63 -12.58
C GLU A 40 -8.21 1.70 -13.56
N PRO A 41 -8.74 2.89 -13.85
CA PRO A 41 -9.78 3.03 -14.87
C PRO A 41 -9.20 2.66 -16.24
N MET A 42 -9.99 2.00 -17.08
CA MET A 42 -9.64 1.76 -18.47
C MET A 42 -9.88 3.02 -19.30
N ASP A 43 -8.97 3.32 -20.22
CA ASP A 43 -9.12 4.43 -21.16
C ASP A 43 -10.36 4.26 -22.05
N GLY A 44 -11.00 5.38 -22.41
CA GLY A 44 -12.05 5.42 -23.44
C GLY A 44 -13.49 5.22 -22.96
N PHE A 45 -13.75 5.19 -21.65
CA PHE A 45 -15.11 5.17 -21.10
C PHE A 45 -15.48 6.55 -20.53
N ALA A 46 -16.74 6.96 -20.73
CA ALA A 46 -17.25 8.22 -20.16
C ALA A 46 -17.26 8.18 -18.63
N GLU A 47 -17.14 9.34 -17.98
CA GLU A 47 -17.32 9.48 -16.54
C GLU A 47 -18.65 8.84 -16.11
N GLY A 48 -18.59 7.88 -15.18
CA GLY A 48 -19.75 7.11 -14.71
C GLY A 48 -19.98 5.76 -15.38
N GLU A 49 -19.31 5.47 -16.51
CA GLU A 49 -19.36 4.16 -17.19
C GLU A 49 -18.12 3.29 -16.94
N GLY A 50 -17.11 3.87 -16.28
CA GLY A 50 -15.74 3.38 -16.22
C GLY A 50 -15.57 1.90 -15.87
N ARG A 51 -15.10 1.12 -16.85
CA ARG A 51 -14.59 -0.23 -16.60
C ARG A 51 -13.24 -0.11 -15.90
N TRP A 52 -13.09 -0.81 -14.78
CA TRP A 52 -11.84 -0.87 -14.03
C TRP A 52 -11.03 -2.10 -14.41
N LYS A 53 -9.74 -1.93 -14.64
CA LYS A 53 -8.79 -3.02 -14.79
C LYS A 53 -8.10 -3.27 -13.45
N VAL A 54 -8.07 -4.53 -13.02
CA VAL A 54 -7.32 -4.95 -11.83
C VAL A 54 -5.91 -5.36 -12.25
N ASN A 55 -4.91 -4.77 -11.60
CA ASN A 55 -3.52 -5.20 -11.69
C ASN A 55 -3.27 -6.32 -10.68
N ASP A 56 -3.65 -7.55 -11.04
CA ASP A 56 -3.64 -8.72 -10.14
C ASP A 56 -2.26 -9.01 -9.53
N TRP A 57 -1.19 -8.85 -10.31
CA TRP A 57 0.18 -9.02 -9.82
C TRP A 57 0.52 -8.08 -8.66
N VAL A 58 -0.06 -6.88 -8.61
CA VAL A 58 0.13 -5.94 -7.50
C VAL A 58 -0.55 -6.46 -6.23
N LYS A 59 -1.73 -7.07 -6.35
CA LYS A 59 -2.40 -7.74 -5.21
C LYS A 59 -1.55 -8.90 -4.70
N LYS A 60 -0.99 -9.70 -5.60
CA LYS A 60 -0.06 -10.79 -5.26
C LYS A 60 1.15 -10.25 -4.51
N ALA A 61 1.74 -9.14 -4.94
CA ALA A 61 2.85 -8.50 -4.23
C ALA A 61 2.45 -8.08 -2.80
N VAL A 62 1.28 -7.47 -2.61
CA VAL A 62 0.76 -7.13 -1.27
C VAL A 62 0.63 -8.37 -0.39
N ILE A 63 0.09 -9.47 -0.92
CA ILE A 63 -0.07 -10.72 -0.17
C ILE A 63 1.30 -11.35 0.16
N LEU A 64 2.25 -11.35 -0.78
CA LEU A 64 3.60 -11.88 -0.62
C LEU A 64 4.48 -11.01 0.28
N TYR A 65 4.12 -9.75 0.47
CA TYR A 65 4.80 -8.86 1.42
C TYR A 65 4.60 -9.32 2.87
N PHE A 66 3.40 -9.78 3.25
CA PHE A 66 3.14 -10.21 4.64
C PHE A 66 4.07 -11.31 5.18
N PRO A 67 4.38 -12.41 4.47
CA PRO A 67 5.26 -13.46 4.99
C PRO A 67 6.74 -13.05 5.06
N ILE A 68 7.19 -12.02 4.33
CA ILE A 68 8.58 -11.54 4.40
C ILE A 68 8.81 -10.50 5.50
N ARG A 69 7.77 -10.18 6.30
CA ARG A 69 7.85 -9.28 7.46
C ARG A 69 7.78 -10.06 8.77
N GLY A 70 8.60 -9.67 9.74
CA GLY A 70 8.56 -10.17 11.12
C GLY A 70 7.55 -9.42 11.98
N MET A 71 6.97 -10.09 12.97
CA MET A 71 6.11 -9.46 13.97
C MET A 71 6.95 -8.55 14.88
N GLU A 72 6.43 -7.36 15.17
CA GLU A 72 7.05 -6.39 16.05
C GLU A 72 6.01 -5.91 17.07
N THR A 73 6.47 -5.58 18.28
CA THR A 73 5.62 -4.96 19.29
C THR A 73 5.81 -3.44 19.26
N LEU A 74 4.73 -2.72 19.04
CA LEU A 74 4.67 -1.26 18.92
C LEU A 74 3.88 -0.69 20.10
N HIS A 75 4.21 0.53 20.52
CA HIS A 75 3.55 1.18 21.65
C HIS A 75 3.11 2.61 21.28
N ALA A 76 1.93 3.01 21.78
CA ALA A 76 1.45 4.39 21.71
C ALA A 76 0.93 4.80 23.10
N GLY A 77 1.83 5.34 23.94
CA GLY A 77 1.53 5.57 25.35
C GLY A 77 1.21 4.24 26.06
N PRO A 78 0.04 4.11 26.72
CA PRO A 78 -0.34 2.88 27.42
C PRO A 78 -0.85 1.76 26.48
N LEU A 79 -0.99 2.03 25.18
CA LEU A 79 -1.49 1.06 24.20
C LEU A 79 -0.34 0.22 23.64
N GLU A 80 -0.52 -1.10 23.61
CA GLU A 80 0.38 -2.07 22.96
C GLU A 80 -0.27 -2.62 21.69
N PHE A 81 0.52 -2.75 20.63
CA PHE A 81 0.14 -3.39 19.37
C PHE A 81 1.19 -4.43 18.99
N HIS A 82 0.76 -5.56 18.41
CA HIS A 82 1.66 -6.59 17.90
C HIS A 82 1.33 -6.84 16.42
N ASP A 83 2.11 -6.21 15.52
CA ASP A 83 1.89 -6.25 14.07
C ASP A 83 3.24 -6.25 13.33
N LYS A 84 3.23 -6.66 12.06
CA LYS A 84 4.41 -6.69 11.18
C LYS A 84 4.39 -5.62 10.09
N MET A 85 3.31 -4.83 10.05
CA MET A 85 3.09 -3.83 9.02
C MET A 85 3.55 -2.46 9.49
N ARG A 86 4.50 -1.89 8.77
CA ARG A 86 4.92 -0.50 8.99
C ARG A 86 3.76 0.46 8.75
N LEU A 87 3.69 1.51 9.55
CA LEU A 87 2.80 2.64 9.32
C LEU A 87 3.38 3.59 8.28
N LYS A 88 2.51 4.30 7.55
CA LYS A 88 2.91 5.37 6.64
C LYS A 88 3.42 6.55 7.46
N THR A 89 4.41 7.26 6.94
CA THR A 89 5.07 8.40 7.59
C THR A 89 5.34 9.51 6.57
N GLY A 90 5.92 10.64 7.00
CA GLY A 90 6.28 11.74 6.09
C GLY A 90 5.09 12.59 5.60
N TYR A 91 4.02 12.68 6.40
CA TYR A 91 2.79 13.36 5.99
C TYR A 91 2.99 14.84 5.66
N ALA A 92 3.94 15.52 6.32
CA ALA A 92 4.23 16.93 6.07
C ALA A 92 4.81 17.14 4.67
N GLU A 93 5.78 16.31 4.26
CA GLU A 93 6.41 16.34 2.95
C GLU A 93 5.41 15.98 1.84
N LEU A 94 4.53 15.02 2.13
CA LEU A 94 3.42 14.61 1.26
C LEU A 94 2.32 15.68 1.14
N GLY A 95 2.26 16.64 2.06
CA GLY A 95 1.17 17.63 2.12
C GLY A 95 -0.18 17.01 2.46
N VAL A 96 -0.19 15.99 3.33
CA VAL A 96 -1.39 15.29 3.81
C VAL A 96 -1.68 15.72 5.25
N ARG A 97 -2.93 16.09 5.54
CA ARG A 97 -3.36 16.44 6.89
C ARG A 97 -3.89 15.21 7.60
N VAL A 98 -3.28 14.84 8.72
CA VAL A 98 -3.68 13.67 9.53
C VAL A 98 -4.23 14.17 10.87
N VAL A 99 -5.54 14.06 11.07
CA VAL A 99 -6.20 14.45 12.32
C VAL A 99 -6.09 13.29 13.31
N PRO A 100 -5.57 13.50 14.55
CA PRO A 100 -5.49 12.42 15.53
C PRO A 100 -6.87 11.81 15.82
N HIS A 101 -7.06 10.49 15.75
CA HIS A 101 -6.07 9.41 15.70
C HIS A 101 -6.05 8.65 14.36
N ALA A 102 -6.11 9.37 13.23
CA ALA A 102 -6.05 8.76 11.90
C ALA A 102 -4.75 7.97 11.66
N VAL A 103 -4.85 6.81 11.00
CA VAL A 103 -3.72 5.90 10.74
C VAL A 103 -3.75 5.41 9.29
N ALA A 104 -2.58 5.34 8.65
CA ALA A 104 -2.42 4.65 7.37
C ALA A 104 -1.29 3.62 7.44
N ARG A 105 -1.44 2.47 6.78
CA ARG A 105 -0.35 1.51 6.59
C ARG A 105 0.57 1.94 5.44
N TYR A 106 1.85 1.61 5.56
CA TYR A 106 2.80 1.73 4.46
C TYR A 106 2.34 0.89 3.26
N GLY A 107 2.47 1.45 2.06
CA GLY A 107 1.89 0.89 0.83
C GLY A 107 0.48 1.38 0.54
N ALA A 108 -0.01 2.39 1.26
CA ALA A 108 -1.21 3.15 0.91
C ALA A 108 -0.80 4.49 0.30
N TYR A 109 -1.34 4.80 -0.89
CA TYR A 109 -1.14 6.10 -1.50
C TYR A 109 -2.14 7.11 -0.94
N LEU A 110 -1.61 8.26 -0.54
CA LEU A 110 -2.37 9.44 -0.14
C LEU A 110 -1.84 10.62 -0.95
N ALA A 111 -2.65 11.15 -1.84
CA ALA A 111 -2.27 12.28 -2.67
C ALA A 111 -2.12 13.57 -1.83
N ARG A 112 -1.37 14.54 -2.37
CA ARG A 112 -1.26 15.88 -1.79
C ARG A 112 -2.64 16.50 -1.60
N GLY A 113 -2.87 17.07 -0.42
CA GLY A 113 -4.13 17.74 -0.06
C GLY A 113 -5.19 16.83 0.55
N VAL A 114 -4.95 15.51 0.65
CA VAL A 114 -5.85 14.61 1.39
C VAL A 114 -5.93 15.02 2.86
N ILE A 115 -7.14 15.00 3.41
CA ILE A 115 -7.40 15.20 4.84
C ILE A 115 -7.95 13.91 5.42
N MET A 116 -7.25 13.34 6.39
CA MET A 116 -7.71 12.18 7.15
C MET A 116 -8.29 12.65 8.48
N MET A 117 -9.62 12.56 8.64
CA MET A 117 -10.28 12.59 9.95
C MET A 117 -9.96 11.29 10.70
N PRO A 118 -10.33 11.11 11.99
CA PRO A 118 -10.10 9.85 12.71
C PRO A 118 -10.63 8.64 11.91
N SER A 119 -9.70 7.93 11.27
CA SER A 119 -9.99 6.94 10.23
C SER A 119 -8.80 5.98 10.06
N TYR A 120 -8.98 4.96 9.23
CA TYR A 120 -7.94 3.98 8.93
C TYR A 120 -7.85 3.71 7.43
N VAL A 121 -6.66 3.86 6.85
CA VAL A 121 -6.38 3.54 5.44
C VAL A 121 -5.41 2.37 5.35
N ASN A 122 -5.86 1.27 4.75
CA ASN A 122 -5.10 0.03 4.69
C ASN A 122 -4.15 -0.01 3.47
N ILE A 123 -3.16 -0.91 3.51
CA ILE A 123 -2.21 -1.15 2.41
C ILE A 123 -2.94 -1.45 1.09
N GLY A 124 -2.43 -0.92 -0.03
CA GLY A 124 -2.98 -1.09 -1.37
C GLY A 124 -4.09 -0.10 -1.72
N ALA A 125 -4.53 0.74 -0.77
CA ALA A 125 -5.47 1.82 -1.03
C ALA A 125 -4.82 2.95 -1.85
N TYR A 126 -5.64 3.65 -2.62
CA TYR A 126 -5.27 4.82 -3.41
C TYR A 126 -6.29 5.93 -3.13
N VAL A 127 -5.89 6.94 -2.35
CA VAL A 127 -6.74 8.09 -1.98
C VAL A 127 -6.24 9.31 -2.73
N ASP A 128 -7.04 9.79 -3.70
CA ASP A 128 -6.62 10.85 -4.61
C ASP A 128 -6.89 12.26 -4.06
N SER A 129 -6.32 13.26 -4.73
CA SER A 129 -6.31 14.66 -4.30
C SER A 129 -7.71 15.23 -4.09
N GLY A 130 -7.84 16.15 -3.14
CA GLY A 130 -9.12 16.77 -2.77
C GLY A 130 -10.04 15.88 -1.93
N THR A 131 -9.64 14.65 -1.59
CA THR A 131 -10.44 13.74 -0.76
C THR A 131 -10.39 14.10 0.73
N MET A 132 -11.54 14.06 1.39
CA MET A 132 -11.68 14.03 2.84
C MET A 132 -12.11 12.63 3.26
N VAL A 133 -11.30 11.99 4.11
CA VAL A 133 -11.51 10.63 4.64
C VAL A 133 -12.08 10.69 6.05
#